data_AF-A0A655AQB8-F1
#
_entry.id   AF-A0A655AQB8-F1
#
_cell.length_a   1.000
_cell.length_b   1.000
_cell.length_c   1.000
_cell.angle_alpha   90.00
_cell.angle_beta   90.00
_cell.angle_gamma   90.00
#
_symmetry.space_group_name_H-M   'P 1'
#
loop_
_entity.id
_entity.type
_entity.pdbx_description
1 polymer ?
#
loop_
_entity_poly.entity_id
_entity_poly.type
_entity_poly.pdbx_seq_one_letter_code
_entity_poly.pdbx_strand_id
1 'polypeptide(L)'
;MHLSDSRDQAIDDCTYGLPDFSRYFGAAGFVPLANTVEGTQSSREFVEQYAAKGNCCIGTPDDAIAHIEDLLHRSGGFGTLLLLGHDWAPPPATFHSYELFARAVIPYFKGQLAAPRASHEWARGKRDQLIGRAGEAVVKAITEHVAEQGEAGS
;
A
#
# COMPACT_ATOMS: atom_id res chain seq x y z
N MET A 1 -11.12 -2.29 7.52
CA MET A 1 -9.98 -2.19 6.59
C MET A 1 -8.72 -2.11 7.43
N HIS A 2 -7.71 -2.91 7.10
CA HIS A 2 -6.39 -2.85 7.74
C HIS A 2 -5.29 -2.80 6.68
N LEU A 3 -4.36 -1.87 6.82
CA LEU A 3 -3.26 -1.65 5.87
C LEU A 3 -1.91 -1.89 6.51
N SER A 4 -0.98 -2.44 5.73
CA SER A 4 0.43 -2.57 6.09
C SER A 4 1.33 -2.36 4.87
N ASP A 5 2.64 -2.33 5.08
CA ASP A 5 3.62 -2.13 4.00
C ASP A 5 3.69 -3.32 3.03
N SER A 6 3.21 -4.48 3.47
CA SER A 6 3.06 -5.67 2.63
C SER A 6 1.76 -6.41 2.95
N ARG A 7 1.26 -7.20 2.00
CA ARG A 7 0.07 -8.04 2.23
C ARG A 7 0.31 -9.06 3.35
N ASP A 8 1.48 -9.71 3.36
CA ASP A 8 1.83 -10.69 4.39
C ASP A 8 1.79 -10.07 5.79
N GLN A 9 2.37 -8.87 5.96
CA GLN A 9 2.33 -8.18 7.26
C GLN A 9 0.89 -7.77 7.64
N ALA A 10 0.07 -7.32 6.68
CA ALA A 10 -1.33 -6.98 6.97
C ALA A 10 -2.13 -8.20 7.45
N ILE A 11 -1.86 -9.38 6.87
CA ILE A 11 -2.43 -10.66 7.31
C ILE A 11 -1.93 -10.99 8.72
N ASP A 12 -0.62 -10.94 8.96
CA ASP A 12 -0.02 -11.26 10.25
C ASP A 12 -0.53 -10.35 11.36
N ASP A 13 -0.63 -9.04 11.11
CA ASP A 13 -1.20 -8.07 12.04
C ASP A 13 -2.63 -8.45 12.44
N CYS A 14 -3.46 -8.87 11.47
CA CYS A 14 -4.86 -9.22 11.70
C CYS A 14 -5.05 -10.54 12.44
N THR A 15 -4.01 -11.40 12.55
CA THR A 15 -4.08 -12.61 13.38
C THR A 15 -4.29 -12.29 14.87
N TYR A 16 -3.99 -11.06 15.29
CA TYR A 16 -4.15 -10.57 16.65
C TYR A 16 -5.61 -10.58 17.13
N GLY A 17 -6.52 -9.95 16.38
CA GLY A 17 -7.88 -9.68 16.87
C GLY A 17 -9.01 -10.06 15.91
N LEU A 18 -8.72 -10.33 14.64
CA LEU A 18 -9.76 -10.72 13.68
C LEU A 18 -10.49 -12.03 14.05
N PRO A 19 -9.81 -13.09 14.56
CA PRO A 19 -10.51 -14.29 15.00
C PRO A 19 -11.51 -14.02 16.12
N ASP A 20 -11.15 -13.15 17.06
CA ASP A 20 -11.98 -12.81 18.22
C ASP A 20 -13.17 -11.94 17.80
N PHE A 21 -12.90 -10.95 16.94
CA PHE A 21 -13.93 -10.14 16.29
C PHE A 21 -14.94 -11.01 15.54
N SER A 22 -14.47 -11.96 14.73
CA SER A 22 -15.34 -12.87 13.98
C SER A 22 -16.17 -13.76 14.91
N ARG A 23 -15.60 -14.30 16.01
CA ARG A 23 -16.38 -15.09 16.97
C ARG A 23 -17.46 -14.27 17.66
N TYR A 24 -17.14 -13.03 18.05
CA TYR A 24 -18.08 -12.14 18.74
C TYR A 24 -19.22 -11.69 17.81
N PHE A 25 -18.90 -11.19 16.61
CA PHE A 25 -19.91 -10.67 15.68
C PHE A 25 -20.57 -11.76 14.81
N GLY A 26 -19.88 -12.88 14.57
CA GLY A 26 -20.41 -14.05 13.88
C GLY A 26 -21.58 -14.69 14.63
N ALA A 27 -21.53 -14.73 15.96
CA ALA A 27 -22.64 -15.20 16.79
C ALA A 27 -23.85 -14.25 16.79
N ALA A 28 -23.62 -12.98 16.48
CA ALA A 28 -24.63 -11.92 16.52
C ALA A 28 -25.41 -11.76 15.19
N GLY A 29 -24.82 -12.16 14.06
CA GLY A 29 -25.52 -12.34 12.78
C GLY A 29 -26.04 -11.08 12.06
N PHE A 30 -25.88 -9.88 12.63
CA PHE A 30 -26.44 -8.64 12.06
C PHE A 30 -25.40 -7.70 11.41
N VAL A 31 -24.10 -8.00 11.50
CA VAL A 31 -23.05 -7.17 10.88
C VAL A 31 -22.63 -7.77 9.53
N PRO A 32 -22.54 -6.99 8.44
CA PRO A 32 -22.08 -7.46 7.12
C PRO A 32 -20.66 -8.08 7.09
N LEU A 33 -19.94 -8.00 8.21
CA LEU A 33 -18.59 -8.54 8.44
C LEU A 33 -18.63 -9.85 9.25
N ALA A 34 -19.81 -10.38 9.59
CA ALA A 34 -19.99 -11.65 10.27
C ALA A 34 -19.69 -12.83 9.33
N ASN A 35 -18.42 -13.00 8.98
CA ASN A 35 -17.96 -14.19 8.27
C ASN A 35 -17.50 -15.23 9.28
N THR A 36 -18.11 -16.40 9.25
CA THR A 36 -17.52 -17.62 9.82
C THR A 36 -16.65 -18.28 8.76
N VAL A 37 -15.53 -18.86 9.18
CA VAL A 37 -14.76 -19.77 8.35
C VAL A 37 -14.79 -21.11 9.07
N GLU A 38 -15.25 -22.15 8.40
CA GLU A 38 -15.42 -23.48 8.99
C GLU A 38 -14.07 -24.23 9.05
N GLY A 39 -13.88 -25.05 10.08
CA GLY A 39 -12.75 -25.98 10.21
C GLY A 39 -11.62 -25.56 11.16
N THR A 40 -10.77 -26.52 11.51
CA THR A 40 -9.49 -26.31 12.21
C THR A 40 -8.45 -25.82 11.23
N GLN A 41 -8.23 -24.51 11.22
CA GLN A 41 -7.19 -23.84 10.42
C GLN A 41 -6.33 -22.97 11.35
N SER A 42 -5.11 -22.65 10.93
CA SER A 42 -4.27 -21.69 11.62
C SER A 42 -4.89 -20.29 11.60
N SER A 43 -4.51 -19.42 12.55
CA SER A 43 -4.98 -18.03 12.57
C SER A 43 -4.64 -17.27 11.29
N ARG A 44 -3.51 -17.59 10.64
CA ARG A 44 -3.11 -16.96 9.38
C ARG A 44 -4.02 -17.37 8.23
N GLU A 45 -4.24 -18.68 8.05
CA GLU A 45 -5.15 -19.22 7.02
C GLU A 45 -6.57 -18.64 7.19
N PHE A 46 -7.02 -18.50 8.44
CA PHE A 46 -8.30 -17.86 8.75
C PHE A 46 -8.38 -16.42 8.22
N VAL A 47 -7.35 -15.61 8.51
CA VAL A 47 -7.30 -14.21 8.06
C VAL A 47 -7.21 -14.13 6.53
N GLU A 48 -6.41 -14.98 5.90
CA GLU A 48 -6.30 -15.05 4.43
C GLU A 48 -7.64 -15.35 3.77
N GLN A 49 -8.35 -16.37 4.28
CA GLN A 49 -9.68 -16.73 3.78
C GLN A 49 -10.71 -15.64 4.07
N TYR A 50 -10.62 -14.97 5.22
CA TYR A 50 -11.50 -13.86 5.56
C TYR A 50 -11.30 -12.68 4.59
N ALA A 51 -10.05 -12.32 4.28
CA ALA A 51 -9.72 -11.28 3.31
C ALA A 51 -10.20 -11.64 1.90
N ALA A 52 -10.03 -12.91 1.48
CA ALA A 52 -10.42 -13.39 0.15
C ALA A 52 -11.93 -13.31 -0.13
N LYS A 53 -12.79 -13.25 0.90
CA LYS A 53 -14.25 -13.08 0.73
C LYS A 53 -14.63 -11.71 0.15
N GLY A 54 -13.71 -10.73 0.14
CA GLY A 54 -13.89 -9.44 -0.53
C GLY A 54 -14.86 -8.46 0.15
N ASN A 55 -15.39 -8.81 1.32
CA ASN A 55 -16.22 -7.90 2.13
C ASN A 55 -15.41 -6.94 3.00
N CYS A 56 -14.09 -7.08 3.02
CA CYS A 56 -13.17 -6.18 3.67
C CYS A 56 -11.89 -6.04 2.84
N CYS A 57 -11.02 -5.12 3.25
CA CYS A 57 -9.70 -4.94 2.69
C CYS A 57 -8.66 -5.13 3.80
N ILE A 58 -7.80 -6.14 3.64
CA ILE A 58 -6.62 -6.42 4.46
C ILE A 58 -5.44 -6.52 3.47
N GLY A 59 -4.55 -5.54 3.45
CA GLY A 59 -3.53 -5.49 2.40
C GLY A 59 -2.69 -4.22 2.40
N THR A 60 -2.24 -3.80 1.22
CA THR A 60 -1.43 -2.59 1.03
C THR A 60 -2.28 -1.36 0.72
N PRO A 61 -1.70 -0.14 0.68
CA PRO A 61 -2.42 1.04 0.22
C PRO A 61 -3.00 0.91 -1.20
N ASP A 62 -2.31 0.19 -2.10
CA ASP A 62 -2.80 -0.04 -3.46
C ASP A 62 -4.04 -0.95 -3.46
N ASP A 63 -4.08 -1.96 -2.58
CA ASP A 63 -5.28 -2.79 -2.38
C ASP A 63 -6.46 -1.95 -1.88
N ALA A 64 -6.19 -1.01 -0.97
CA ALA A 64 -7.21 -0.10 -0.46
C ALA A 64 -7.79 0.79 -1.55
N ILE A 65 -6.92 1.34 -2.42
CA ILE A 65 -7.34 2.14 -3.57
C ILE A 65 -8.23 1.31 -4.48
N ALA A 66 -7.77 0.12 -4.89
CA ALA A 66 -8.54 -0.76 -5.77
C ALA A 66 -9.90 -1.14 -5.16
N HIS A 67 -9.93 -1.45 -3.86
CA HIS A 67 -11.16 -1.77 -3.13
C HIS A 67 -12.14 -0.60 -3.10
N ILE A 68 -11.66 0.63 -2.87
CA ILE A 68 -12.51 1.83 -2.82
C ILE A 68 -13.02 2.21 -4.21
N GLU A 69 -12.19 2.09 -5.25
CA GLU A 69 -12.62 2.30 -6.65
C GLU A 69 -13.73 1.32 -7.05
N ASP A 70 -13.58 0.05 -6.69
CA ASP A 70 -14.60 -0.96 -6.92
C ASP A 70 -15.90 -0.66 -6.14
N LEU A 71 -15.80 -0.22 -4.87
CA LEU A 71 -16.96 0.21 -4.11
C LEU A 71 -17.68 1.40 -4.76
N LEU A 72 -16.94 2.42 -5.20
CA LEU A 72 -17.49 3.58 -5.91
C LEU A 72 -18.22 3.14 -7.19
N HIS A 73 -17.61 2.23 -7.95
CA HIS A 73 -18.19 1.70 -9.18
C HIS A 73 -19.50 0.95 -8.90
N ARG A 74 -19.47 -0.02 -7.96
CA ARG A 74 -20.63 -0.85 -7.62
C ARG A 74 -21.77 -0.08 -6.98
N SER A 75 -21.47 0.96 -6.20
CA SER A 75 -22.51 1.77 -5.53
C SER A 75 -23.09 2.88 -6.42
N GLY A 76 -22.48 3.16 -7.59
CA GLY A 76 -22.76 4.36 -8.38
C GLY A 76 -22.27 5.65 -7.72
N GLY A 77 -21.33 5.55 -6.78
CA GLY A 77 -20.76 6.64 -5.98
C GLY A 77 -21.25 6.67 -4.53
N PHE A 78 -20.48 7.33 -3.68
CA PHE A 78 -20.84 7.69 -2.30
C PHE A 78 -20.13 8.99 -1.90
N GLY A 79 -20.72 9.75 -0.97
CA GLY A 79 -20.16 11.04 -0.55
C GLY A 79 -19.04 10.92 0.50
N THR A 80 -19.13 9.93 1.39
CA THR A 80 -18.19 9.76 2.50
C THR A 80 -17.94 8.27 2.75
N LEU A 81 -16.66 7.90 2.85
CA LEU A 81 -16.23 6.58 3.34
C LEU A 81 -15.88 6.70 4.83
N LEU A 82 -16.48 5.84 5.66
CA LEU A 82 -16.15 5.72 7.08
C LEU A 82 -15.39 4.41 7.31
N LEU A 83 -14.25 4.49 8.01
CA LEU A 83 -13.49 3.32 8.43
C LEU A 83 -13.99 2.86 9.80
N LEU A 84 -14.32 1.57 9.92
CA LEU A 84 -14.66 0.95 11.19
C LEU A 84 -13.38 0.65 12.00
N GLY A 85 -13.30 1.13 13.24
CA GLY A 85 -12.29 0.70 14.22
C GLY A 85 -12.68 -0.64 14.81
N HIS A 86 -12.08 -1.72 14.32
CA HIS A 86 -12.51 -3.10 14.59
C HIS A 86 -11.50 -3.95 15.39
N ASP A 87 -10.41 -3.33 15.90
CA ASP A 87 -9.39 -3.97 16.75
C ASP A 87 -8.81 -5.29 16.18
N TRP A 88 -8.69 -5.39 14.85
CA TRP A 88 -8.14 -6.59 14.21
C TRP A 88 -6.64 -6.75 14.41
N ALA A 89 -5.94 -5.63 14.58
CA ALA A 89 -4.49 -5.55 14.70
C ALA A 89 -4.10 -4.90 16.04
N PRO A 90 -2.88 -5.14 16.54
CA PRO A 90 -2.43 -4.48 17.76
C PRO A 90 -2.39 -2.95 17.58
N PRO A 91 -2.48 -2.15 18.65
CA PRO A 91 -2.60 -0.69 18.53
C PRO A 91 -1.52 -0.02 17.66
N PRO A 92 -0.22 -0.37 17.76
CA PRO A 92 0.81 0.21 16.89
C PRO A 92 0.56 -0.03 15.40
N ALA A 93 0.18 -1.27 15.03
CA ALA A 93 -0.13 -1.62 13.64
C ALA A 93 -1.41 -0.91 13.15
N THR A 94 -2.40 -0.75 14.03
CA THR A 94 -3.61 0.02 13.72
C THR A 94 -3.30 1.49 13.43
N PHE A 95 -2.44 2.12 14.22
CA PHE A 95 -2.02 3.50 13.94
C PHE A 95 -1.22 3.64 12.65
N HIS A 96 -0.33 2.68 12.37
CA HIS A 96 0.41 2.62 11.10
C HIS A 96 -0.53 2.49 9.90
N SER A 97 -1.54 1.63 9.98
CA SER A 97 -2.60 1.49 8.97
C SER A 97 -3.31 2.83 8.70
N TYR A 98 -3.63 3.61 9.73
CA TYR A 98 -4.22 4.95 9.57
C TYR A 98 -3.25 5.94 8.92
N GLU A 99 -1.96 5.89 9.26
CA GLU A 99 -0.95 6.71 8.61
C GLU A 99 -0.87 6.39 7.11
N LEU A 100 -0.77 5.10 6.76
CA LEU A 100 -0.74 4.64 5.37
C LEU A 100 -1.98 5.08 4.60
N PHE A 101 -3.17 4.93 5.20
CA PHE A 101 -4.42 5.40 4.60
C PHE A 101 -4.38 6.92 4.36
N ALA A 102 -3.98 7.70 5.36
CA ALA A 102 -3.96 9.15 5.28
C ALA A 102 -2.93 9.68 4.27
N ARG A 103 -1.77 9.03 4.15
CA ARG A 103 -0.64 9.51 3.33
C ARG A 103 -0.67 8.99 1.90
N ALA A 104 -1.18 7.78 1.67
CA ALA A 104 -1.16 7.13 0.35
C ALA A 104 -2.55 7.06 -0.29
N VAL A 105 -3.60 6.74 0.48
CA VAL A 105 -4.94 6.46 -0.08
C VAL A 105 -5.75 7.76 -0.25
N ILE A 106 -5.87 8.58 0.79
CA ILE A 106 -6.63 9.84 0.71
C ILE A 106 -6.13 10.75 -0.43
N PRO A 107 -4.81 10.97 -0.61
CA PRO A 107 -4.32 11.90 -1.62
C PRO A 107 -4.53 11.37 -3.06
N TYR A 108 -4.65 10.05 -3.24
CA TYR A 108 -5.04 9.45 -4.53
C TYR A 108 -6.44 9.92 -4.94
N PHE A 109 -7.44 9.76 -4.06
CA PHE A 109 -8.82 10.14 -4.35
C PHE A 109 -9.05 11.67 -4.39
N LYS A 110 -8.16 12.46 -3.78
CA LYS A 110 -8.14 13.92 -3.93
C LYS A 110 -7.45 14.41 -5.21
N GLY A 111 -6.93 13.49 -6.05
CA GLY A 111 -6.20 13.83 -7.27
C GLY A 111 -4.81 14.46 -7.01
N GLN A 112 -4.34 14.46 -5.76
CA GLN A 112 -3.11 15.16 -5.35
C GLN A 112 -1.84 14.37 -5.71
N LEU A 113 -1.95 13.05 -5.94
CA LEU A 113 -0.80 12.19 -6.27
C LEU A 113 -0.60 11.95 -7.76
N ALA A 114 -1.47 12.45 -8.64
CA ALA A 114 -1.38 12.18 -10.07
C ALA A 114 -0.04 12.68 -10.67
N ALA A 115 0.34 13.94 -10.39
CA ALA A 115 1.56 14.53 -10.91
C ALA A 115 2.85 13.95 -10.26
N PRO A 116 2.95 13.79 -8.92
CA PRO A 116 4.09 13.13 -8.30
C PRO A 116 4.28 11.68 -8.76
N ARG A 117 3.19 10.91 -8.90
CA ARG A 117 3.26 9.51 -9.34
C ARG A 117 3.70 9.39 -10.80
N ALA A 118 3.18 10.25 -11.67
CA ALA A 118 3.62 10.33 -13.07
C ALA A 118 5.11 10.73 -13.18
N SER A 119 5.56 11.68 -12.36
CA SER A 119 6.97 12.08 -12.29
C SER A 119 7.87 10.93 -11.80
N HIS A 120 7.44 10.20 -10.76
CA HIS A 120 8.15 9.04 -10.24
C HIS A 120 8.28 7.92 -11.28
N GLU A 121 7.17 7.55 -11.95
CA GLU A 121 7.19 6.53 -13.02
C GLU A 121 8.05 6.97 -14.21
N TRP A 122 7.98 8.25 -14.61
CA TRP A 122 8.87 8.79 -15.63
C TRP A 122 10.34 8.69 -15.24
N ALA A 123 10.69 9.08 -14.01
CA ALA A 123 12.06 9.02 -13.50
C ALA A 123 12.56 7.57 -13.40
N ARG A 124 11.70 6.66 -12.93
CA ARG A 124 11.97 5.22 -12.85
C ARG A 124 12.22 4.62 -14.23
N GLY A 125 11.39 4.94 -15.23
CA GLY A 125 11.55 4.48 -16.61
C GLY A 125 12.76 5.10 -17.34
N LYS A 126 13.26 6.25 -16.86
CA LYS A 126 14.45 6.93 -17.39
C LYS A 126 15.74 6.55 -16.68
N ARG A 127 15.68 5.69 -15.65
CA ARG A 127 16.80 5.37 -14.76
C ARG A 127 18.07 4.98 -15.51
N ASP A 128 18.00 4.11 -16.50
CA ASP A 128 19.18 3.66 -17.25
C ASP A 128 19.78 4.77 -18.14
N GLN A 129 18.93 5.62 -18.73
CA GLN A 129 19.38 6.79 -19.50
C GLN A 129 20.00 7.86 -18.61
N LEU A 130 19.46 8.07 -17.41
CA LEU A 130 19.96 9.03 -16.44
C LEU A 130 21.31 8.57 -15.85
N ILE A 131 21.45 7.27 -15.53
CA ILE A 131 22.72 6.69 -15.08
C ILE A 131 23.76 6.70 -16.21
N GLY A 132 23.37 6.37 -17.44
CA GLY A 132 24.24 6.44 -18.61
C GLY A 132 24.77 7.86 -18.85
N ARG A 133 23.90 8.87 -18.84
CA ARG A 133 24.29 10.28 -18.99
C ARG A 133 25.15 10.80 -17.84
N ALA A 134 24.90 10.34 -16.62
CA ALA A 134 25.75 10.67 -15.48
C ALA A 134 27.17 10.08 -15.65
N GLY A 135 27.27 8.84 -16.13
CA GLY A 135 28.56 8.21 -16.45
C GLY A 135 29.31 8.93 -17.58
N GLU A 136 28.61 9.27 -18.67
CA GLU A 136 29.18 10.04 -19.79
C GLU A 136 29.69 11.42 -19.34
N ALA A 137 28.94 12.12 -18.49
CA ALA A 137 29.35 13.42 -17.96
C ALA A 137 30.61 13.32 -17.08
N VAL A 138 30.74 12.26 -16.26
CA VAL A 138 31.95 12.00 -15.47
C VAL A 138 33.15 11.73 -16.38
N VAL A 139 32.99 10.88 -17.40
CA VAL A 139 34.07 10.59 -18.36
C VAL A 139 34.49 11.84 -19.13
N LYS A 140 33.53 12.67 -19.55
CA LYS A 140 33.81 13.94 -20.24
C LYS A 140 34.61 14.89 -19.35
N ALA A 141 34.20 15.07 -18.10
CA ALA A 141 34.90 15.94 -17.14
C ALA A 141 36.33 15.44 -16.84
N ILE A 142 36.53 14.12 -16.74
CA ILE A 142 37.88 13.53 -16.59
C ILE A 142 38.73 13.83 -17.83
N THR A 143 38.17 13.66 -19.02
CA THR A 143 38.87 13.87 -20.30
C THR A 143 39.26 15.33 -20.50
N GLU A 144 38.36 16.27 -20.19
CA GLU A 144 38.62 17.71 -20.23
C GLU A 144 39.74 18.09 -19.26
N HIS A 145 39.71 17.57 -18.02
CA HIS A 145 40.73 17.85 -17.02
C HIS A 145 42.13 17.32 -17.43
N VAL A 146 42.18 16.12 -18.02
CA VAL A 146 43.44 15.53 -18.52
C VAL A 146 44.00 16.33 -19.70
N ALA A 147 43.14 16.82 -20.59
CA ALA A 147 43.55 17.67 -21.72
C ALA A 147 44.12 19.02 -21.24
N GLU A 148 43.46 19.67 -20.28
CA GLU A 148 43.92 20.94 -19.69
C GLU A 148 45.27 20.80 -18.96
N GLN A 149 45.52 19.68 -18.28
CA GLN A 149 46.82 19.43 -17.63
C GLN A 149 47.94 19.03 -18.61
N GLY A 150 47.61 18.50 -19.78
CA GLY A 150 48.58 18.21 -20.84
C GLY A 150 49.06 19.48 -21.56
N GLU A 151 48.21 20.50 -21.70
CA GLU A 151 48.55 21.77 -22.33
C GLU A 151 49.33 22.72 -21.41
N ALA A 152 49.13 22.66 -20.08
CA ALA A 152 49.86 23.49 -19.11
C ALA A 152 51.28 22.98 -18.78
N GLY A 153 51.66 21.79 -19.28
CA GLY A 153 52.94 21.14 -19.02
C GLY A 153 53.92 21.13 -20.21
N SER A 154 53.59 21.79 -21.33
CA SER A 154 54.46 21.98 -22.51
C SER A 154 54.84 23.43 -22.71
#